data_AF-A0ABD1YAP2-F1
#
_entry.id   AF-A0ABD1YAP2-F1
#
_cell.length_a   1.000
_cell.length_b   1.000
_cell.length_c   1.000
_cell.angle_alpha   90.00
_cell.angle_beta   90.00
_cell.angle_gamma   90.00
#
_symmetry.space_group_name_H-M   'P 1'
#
loop_
_entity.id
_entity.type
_entity.pdbx_description
1 polymer ?
#
loop_
_entity_poly.entity_id
_entity_poly.type
_entity_poly.pdbx_seq_one_letter_code
_entity_poly.pdbx_strand_id
1 'polypeptide(L)'
;MLQANIDKLHENAAAGSSLFRPMPIPPNIPRQKTLILDLNGVLCKIEKSATALRQAKDLGWPVLGSRTTWVVPRSGLREFLEQVLELFCVIIWTSRTERNIELVLKALESTGYLPPGIKSG
;
A
#
# COMPACT_ATOMS: atom_id res chain seq x y z
N MET A 1 -31.17 8.86 11.49
CA MET A 1 -29.87 9.36 10.97
C MET A 1 -28.87 8.24 10.70
N LEU A 2 -28.71 7.25 11.61
CA LEU A 2 -27.79 6.13 11.40
C LEU A 2 -28.19 5.20 10.23
N GLN A 3 -29.48 4.88 10.11
CA GLN A 3 -30.00 3.98 9.06
C GLN A 3 -29.78 4.55 7.65
N ALA A 4 -30.03 5.84 7.45
CA ALA A 4 -29.80 6.52 6.17
C ALA A 4 -28.32 6.55 5.73
N ASN A 5 -27.39 6.46 6.68
CA ASN A 5 -25.96 6.36 6.37
C ASN A 5 -25.57 4.92 6.01
N ILE A 6 -26.24 3.92 6.60
CA ILE A 6 -26.08 2.50 6.26
C ILE A 6 -26.63 2.26 4.85
N ASP A 7 -27.83 2.76 4.55
CA ASP A 7 -28.46 2.55 3.24
C ASP A 7 -27.64 3.22 2.11
N LYS A 8 -27.04 4.39 2.36
CA LYS A 8 -26.07 5.02 1.45
C LYS A 8 -24.76 4.24 1.27
N LEU A 9 -24.30 3.51 2.29
CA LEU A 9 -23.14 2.63 2.16
C LEU A 9 -23.45 1.41 1.28
N HIS A 10 -24.68 0.89 1.37
CA HIS A 10 -25.14 -0.21 0.51
C HIS A 10 -25.37 0.23 -0.94
N GLU A 11 -25.90 1.43 -1.18
CA GLU A 11 -26.03 1.98 -2.55
C GLU A 11 -24.67 2.24 -3.21
N ASN A 12 -23.68 2.76 -2.47
CA ASN A 12 -22.33 2.97 -2.98
C ASN A 12 -21.55 1.67 -3.22
N ALA A 13 -21.88 0.59 -2.51
CA ALA A 13 -21.30 -0.74 -2.76
C ALA A 13 -21.85 -1.38 -4.05
N ALA A 14 -23.09 -1.07 -4.43
CA ALA A 14 -23.70 -1.52 -5.68
C ALA A 14 -23.21 -0.70 -6.90
N ALA A 15 -22.83 0.57 -6.68
CA ALA A 15 -22.26 1.45 -7.69
C ALA A 15 -20.74 1.27 -7.83
N GLY A 16 -20.30 0.09 -8.25
CA GLY A 16 -19.10 -0.08 -9.09
C GLY A 16 -17.77 0.54 -8.63
N SER A 17 -17.44 0.58 -7.35
CA SER A 17 -16.04 0.74 -6.92
C SER A 17 -15.51 -0.61 -6.41
N SER A 18 -14.77 -1.32 -7.27
CA SER A 18 -14.05 -2.52 -6.85
C SER A 18 -12.83 -2.11 -6.00
N LEU A 19 -13.08 -1.56 -4.81
CA LEU A 19 -12.04 -1.26 -3.81
C LEU A 19 -11.42 -2.55 -3.24
N PHE A 20 -12.10 -3.68 -3.41
CA PHE A 20 -11.49 -5.00 -3.34
C PHE A 20 -11.16 -5.46 -4.76
N ARG A 21 -9.88 -5.35 -5.15
CA ARG A 21 -9.33 -6.15 -6.24
C ARG A 21 -8.71 -7.39 -5.60
N PRO A 22 -9.44 -8.51 -5.46
CA PRO A 22 -8.80 -9.76 -5.11
C PRO A 22 -7.78 -10.04 -6.23
N MET A 23 -6.50 -10.13 -5.87
CA MET A 23 -5.50 -10.73 -6.76
C MET A 23 -6.06 -12.08 -7.20
N PRO A 24 -6.08 -12.41 -8.51
CA PRO A 24 -6.56 -13.70 -8.98
C PRO A 24 -5.79 -14.79 -8.22
N ILE A 25 -6.46 -15.52 -7.33
CA ILE A 25 -5.84 -16.61 -6.59
C ILE A 25 -5.70 -17.75 -7.59
N PRO A 26 -4.48 -18.18 -7.94
CA PRO A 26 -4.29 -19.31 -8.84
C PRO A 26 -4.98 -20.56 -8.27
N PRO A 27 -5.60 -21.40 -9.12
CA PRO A 27 -6.47 -22.50 -8.68
C PRO A 27 -5.78 -23.59 -7.85
N ASN A 28 -4.46 -23.55 -7.69
CA ASN A 28 -3.64 -24.56 -7.01
C ASN A 28 -2.89 -24.07 -5.76
N ILE A 29 -3.21 -22.90 -5.20
CA ILE A 29 -2.58 -22.46 -3.95
C ILE A 29 -3.35 -23.06 -2.76
N PRO A 30 -2.74 -23.89 -1.89
CA PRO A 30 -3.37 -24.35 -0.65
C PRO A 30 -3.82 -23.13 0.14
N ARG A 31 -5.06 -23.11 0.67
CA ARG A 31 -5.70 -21.96 1.36
C ARG A 31 -4.71 -21.14 2.19
N GLN A 32 -4.03 -20.19 1.56
CA GLN A 32 -3.02 -19.36 2.22
C GLN A 32 -3.79 -18.50 3.22
N LYS A 33 -3.25 -18.39 4.44
CA LYS A 33 -3.84 -17.50 5.44
C LYS A 33 -3.79 -16.07 4.88
N THR A 34 -4.82 -15.27 5.19
CA THR A 34 -4.85 -13.87 4.80
C THR A 34 -4.09 -13.03 5.82
N LEU A 35 -3.19 -12.17 5.36
CA LEU A 35 -2.50 -11.19 6.18
C LEU A 35 -2.94 -9.78 5.77
N ILE A 36 -3.45 -9.02 6.73
CA ILE A 36 -3.86 -7.63 6.52
C ILE A 36 -2.76 -6.73 7.06
N LEU A 37 -2.25 -5.83 6.21
CA LEU A 37 -1.18 -4.89 6.54
C LEU A 37 -1.64 -3.45 6.35
N ASP A 38 -1.31 -2.59 7.31
CA ASP A 38 -1.43 -1.14 7.10
C ASP A 38 -0.25 -0.64 6.26
N LEU A 39 -0.46 0.44 5.52
CA LEU A 39 0.58 1.05 4.69
C LEU A 39 1.48 1.98 5.52
N ASN A 40 0.87 2.88 6.29
CA ASN A 40 1.59 3.94 7.01
C ASN A 40 1.72 3.61 8.50
N GLY A 41 2.94 3.36 8.96
CA GLY A 41 3.26 2.92 10.32
C GLY A 41 3.70 1.46 10.40
N VAL A 42 3.40 0.66 9.37
CA VAL A 42 3.85 -0.73 9.24
C VAL A 42 4.85 -0.88 8.08
N LEU A 43 4.41 -0.68 6.84
CA LEU A 43 5.27 -0.85 5.66
C LEU A 43 6.19 0.35 5.42
N CYS A 44 5.70 1.55 5.68
CA CYS A 44 6.46 2.79 5.50
C CYS A 44 5.96 3.89 6.44
N LYS A 45 6.69 4.99 6.50
CA LYS A 45 6.27 6.25 7.12
C LYS A 45 6.29 7.34 6.06
N ILE A 46 5.20 8.10 5.95
CA ILE A 46 5.18 9.30 5.11
C ILE A 46 5.70 10.48 5.94
N GLU A 47 6.76 11.13 5.48
CA GLU A 47 7.40 12.24 6.20
C GLU A 47 7.36 13.51 5.37
N LYS A 48 6.99 14.63 6.01
CA LYS A 48 7.01 15.96 5.38
C LYS A 48 8.06 16.82 6.06
N SER A 49 9.21 16.99 5.43
CA SER A 49 10.31 17.81 5.97
C SER A 49 11.17 18.35 4.84
N ALA A 50 11.31 19.67 4.78
CA ALA A 50 12.19 20.33 3.80
C ALA A 50 13.69 20.10 4.10
N THR A 51 14.04 19.86 5.37
CA THR A 51 15.42 19.62 5.80
C THR A 51 15.88 18.18 5.56
N ALA A 52 14.95 17.24 5.44
CA ALA A 52 15.24 15.83 5.16
C ALA A 52 15.61 15.54 3.69
N LEU A 53 15.60 16.55 2.80
CA LEU A 53 15.78 16.37 1.36
C LEU A 53 17.14 15.75 0.98
N ARG A 54 18.20 16.05 1.74
CA ARG A 54 19.53 15.49 1.49
C ARG A 54 19.60 14.03 1.93
N GLN A 55 19.14 13.72 3.14
CA GLN A 55 19.09 12.35 3.66
C GLN A 55 18.20 11.44 2.78
N ALA A 56 17.04 11.93 2.35
CA ALA A 56 16.16 11.18 1.48
C ALA A 56 16.82 10.80 0.15
N LYS A 57 17.61 11.71 -0.44
CA LYS A 57 18.37 11.43 -1.67
C LYS A 57 19.48 10.41 -1.43
N ASP A 58 20.26 10.59 -0.37
CA ASP A 58 21.38 9.71 -0.05
C ASP A 58 20.90 8.28 0.27
N LEU A 59 19.69 8.14 0.84
CA LEU A 59 19.06 6.86 1.18
C LEU A 59 18.13 6.30 0.10
N GLY A 60 18.00 6.99 -1.05
CA GLY A 60 17.14 6.55 -2.16
C GLY A 60 15.64 6.53 -1.82
N TRP A 61 15.20 7.34 -0.86
CA TRP A 61 13.81 7.39 -0.44
C TRP A 61 12.90 8.02 -1.51
N PRO A 62 11.75 7.41 -1.82
CA PRO A 62 10.83 7.94 -2.82
C PRO A 62 10.24 9.31 -2.43
N VAL A 63 10.11 10.20 -3.41
CA VAL A 63 9.46 11.51 -3.24
C VAL A 63 8.00 11.44 -3.66
N LEU A 64 7.09 11.96 -2.82
CA LEU A 64 5.65 12.01 -3.12
C LEU A 64 5.21 13.42 -3.52
N GLY A 65 4.94 13.61 -4.80
CA GLY A 65 4.41 14.87 -5.32
C GLY A 65 5.36 16.04 -5.11
N SER A 66 5.15 16.83 -4.04
CA SER A 66 6.02 17.96 -3.72
C SER A 66 7.40 17.51 -3.22
N ARG A 67 8.44 18.30 -3.48
CA ARG A 67 9.83 18.07 -3.01
C ARG A 67 10.02 18.15 -1.49
N THR A 68 8.95 18.08 -0.70
CA THR A 68 9.01 18.13 0.77
C THR A 68 8.40 16.89 1.43
N THR A 69 7.82 15.97 0.64
CA THR A 69 7.16 14.77 1.15
C THR A 69 7.90 13.52 0.65
N TRP A 70 8.23 12.62 1.57
CA TRP A 70 9.02 11.42 1.31
C TRP A 70 8.26 10.19 1.81
N VAL A 71 8.49 9.05 1.16
CA VAL A 71 8.21 7.73 1.74
C VAL A 71 9.49 7.24 2.40
N VAL A 72 9.43 7.00 3.70
CA VAL A 72 10.48 6.33 4.45
C VAL A 72 10.09 4.85 4.54
N PRO A 73 10.64 3.96 3.71
CA PRO A 73 10.33 2.54 3.78
C PRO A 73 10.83 1.97 5.12
N ARG A 74 10.12 0.95 5.62
CA ARG A 74 10.62 0.17 6.76
C ARG A 74 11.91 -0.54 6.36
N SER A 75 12.89 -0.58 7.26
CA SER A 75 14.12 -1.36 7.02
C SER A 75 13.78 -2.83 6.77
N GLY A 76 14.36 -3.42 5.72
CA GLY A 76 14.10 -4.80 5.32
C GLY A 76 12.72 -5.02 4.68
N LEU A 77 12.04 -3.96 4.21
CA LEU A 77 10.68 -4.03 3.65
C LEU A 77 10.59 -5.03 2.48
N ARG A 78 11.57 -5.03 1.59
CA ARG A 78 11.54 -5.89 0.41
C ARG A 78 11.62 -7.36 0.80
N GLU A 79 12.61 -7.69 1.62
CA GLU A 79 12.88 -9.04 2.12
C GLU A 79 11.69 -9.57 2.92
N PHE A 80 11.06 -8.70 3.72
CA PHE A 80 9.83 -9.02 4.43
C PHE A 80 8.69 -9.37 3.46
N LEU A 81 8.46 -8.54 2.44
CA LEU A 81 7.37 -8.77 1.46
C LEU A 81 7.63 -10.02 0.62
N GLU A 82 8.87 -10.28 0.20
CA GLU A 82 9.26 -11.49 -0.53
C GLU A 82 8.88 -12.75 0.26
N GLN A 83 9.25 -12.81 1.55
CA GLN A 83 8.93 -13.96 2.40
C GLN A 83 7.43 -14.09 2.69
N VAL A 84 6.75 -12.98 2.94
CA VAL A 84 5.34 -13.01 3.34
C VAL A 84 4.43 -13.42 2.16
N LEU A 85 4.74 -12.97 0.94
CA LEU A 85 3.92 -13.29 -0.23
C LEU A 85 4.02 -14.77 -0.66
N GLU A 86 5.10 -15.46 -0.28
CA GLU A 86 5.21 -16.91 -0.45
C GLU A 86 4.27 -17.69 0.47
N LEU A 87 3.86 -17.09 1.60
CA LEU A 87 3.15 -17.77 2.68
C LEU A 87 1.71 -17.30 2.87
N PHE A 88 1.39 -16.07 2.45
CA PHE A 88 0.13 -15.41 2.75
C PHE A 88 -0.47 -14.70 1.54
N CYS A 89 -1.80 -14.67 1.49
CA CYS A 89 -2.52 -13.70 0.69
C CYS A 89 -2.50 -12.35 1.42
N VAL A 90 -1.75 -11.38 0.90
CA VAL A 90 -1.57 -10.07 1.55
C VAL A 90 -2.60 -9.06 1.04
N ILE A 91 -3.28 -8.40 1.97
CA ILE A 91 -4.21 -7.31 1.69
C ILE A 91 -3.70 -6.05 2.39
N ILE A 92 -3.60 -4.94 1.64
CA ILE A 92 -3.32 -3.63 2.24
C ILE A 92 -4.65 -3.02 2.68
N TRP A 93 -4.77 -2.74 3.97
CA TRP A 93 -5.91 -2.03 4.55
C TRP A 93 -5.39 -0.85 5.36
N THR A 94 -5.63 0.35 4.86
CA THR A 94 -5.11 1.58 5.46
C THR A 94 -6.17 2.67 5.53
N SER A 95 -5.95 3.65 6.41
CA SER A 95 -6.80 4.84 6.55
C SER A 95 -6.55 5.90 5.47
N ARG A 96 -5.60 5.68 4.56
CA ARG A 96 -5.27 6.60 3.46
C ARG A 96 -6.30 6.50 2.33
N THR A 97 -6.47 7.60 1.60
CA THR A 97 -7.26 7.62 0.36
C THR A 97 -6.60 6.77 -0.72
N GLU A 98 -7.40 6.20 -1.62
CA GLU A 98 -6.94 5.35 -2.74
C GLU A 98 -5.83 6.03 -3.56
N ARG A 99 -6.03 7.28 -3.96
CA ARG A 99 -5.00 8.08 -4.66
C ARG A 99 -3.66 8.14 -3.89
N ASN A 100 -3.70 8.29 -2.57
CA ASN A 100 -2.48 8.34 -1.77
C ASN A 100 -1.83 6.96 -1.65
N ILE A 101 -2.63 5.89 -1.59
CA ILE A 101 -2.13 4.51 -1.61
C ILE A 101 -1.37 4.27 -2.91
N GLU A 102 -1.98 4.56 -4.05
CA GLU A 102 -1.35 4.39 -5.36
C GLU A 102 -0.04 5.17 -5.49
N LEU A 103 -0.03 6.43 -5.05
CA LEU A 103 1.18 7.25 -5.10
C LEU A 103 2.31 6.65 -4.26
N VAL A 104 2.01 6.18 -3.05
CA VAL A 104 3.00 5.54 -2.17
C VAL A 104 3.51 4.23 -2.79
N LEU A 105 2.60 3.38 -3.28
CA LEU A 105 2.97 2.10 -3.88
C LEU A 105 3.81 2.29 -5.15
N LYS A 106 3.42 3.21 -6.05
CA LYS A 106 4.21 3.59 -7.23
C LYS A 106 5.60 4.08 -6.85
N ALA A 107 5.68 4.88 -5.79
CA ALA A 107 6.95 5.41 -5.32
C ALA A 107 7.87 4.30 -4.79
N LEU A 108 7.34 3.38 -3.97
CA LEU A 108 8.07 2.20 -3.47
C LEU A 108 8.47 1.23 -4.58
N GLU A 109 7.62 1.03 -5.59
CA GLU A 109 7.88 0.22 -6.78
C GLU A 109 9.05 0.80 -7.59
N SER A 110 9.01 2.11 -7.87
CA SER A 110 10.01 2.80 -8.69
C SER A 110 11.42 2.80 -8.10
N THR A 111 11.55 2.63 -6.79
CA THR A 111 12.84 2.57 -6.08
C THR A 111 13.22 1.13 -5.69
N GLY A 112 12.45 0.12 -6.11
CA GLY A 112 12.77 -1.29 -5.89
C GLY A 112 12.52 -1.82 -4.47
N TYR A 113 11.70 -1.13 -3.67
CA TYR A 113 11.29 -1.61 -2.34
C TYR A 113 10.12 -2.61 -2.37
N LEU A 114 9.40 -2.69 -3.49
CA LEU A 114 8.40 -3.73 -3.71
C LEU A 114 9.01 -4.88 -4.54
N PRO A 115 8.72 -6.15 -4.19
CA PRO A 115 9.13 -7.28 -4.99
C PRO A 115 8.53 -7.25 -6.41
N PRO A 116 9.23 -7.83 -7.40
CA PRO A 116 8.73 -7.91 -8.77
C PRO A 116 7.42 -8.69 -8.82
N GLY A 117 6.38 -8.08 -9.39
CA GLY A 117 5.04 -8.68 -9.51
C GLY A 117 3.97 -8.02 -8.64
N ILE A 118 4.36 -7.25 -7.61
CA ILE A 118 3.42 -6.31 -6.96
C ILE A 118 3.32 -5.07 -7.84
N LYS A 119 2.23 -4.95 -8.59
CA LYS A 119 1.96 -3.75 -9.39
C LYS A 119 1.04 -2.82 -8.62
N SER A 120 1.41 -1.55 -8.56
CA SER A 120 0.46 -0.49 -8.25
C SER A 120 -0.56 -0.39 -9.38
N GLY A 121 -1.82 -0.69 -9.07
CA GLY A 121 -2.90 -0.82 -10.05
C GLY A 121 -3.44 0.49 -10.61
#